data_AF-A0A397FM38-F1
#
_entry.id   AF-A0A397FM38-F1
#
_cell.length_a   1.000
_cell.length_b   1.000
_cell.length_c   1.000
_cell.angle_alpha   90.00
_cell.angle_beta   90.00
_cell.angle_gamma   90.00
#
_symmetry.space_group_name_H-M   'P 1'
#
loop_
_entity.id
_entity.type
_entity.pdbx_description
1 polymer ?
#
loop_
_entity_poly.entity_id
_entity_poly.type
_entity_poly.pdbx_seq_one_letter_code
_entity_poly.pdbx_strand_id
1 'polypeptide(L)'
;MRLVATAAAAILGTFLGTSVDAIAPIEIKGNRLFEYGTGKPFHAKGIDYYPRPNSGDSNVNNLDFFTDDHEHIWKPHVAEFIALGINAVRLYAVDSSKSHDKFMCALSEAGIYVLVDLAASCEDCAITKDPYPACYPAPLKTRGQQIIAAFSKYNNVLAFSAGNEVNHYVDSMEISAPCQKKFIKDMRAYISSCATNMRYIPVGVVLADHQRSKNALYYACRTDPTDELENAECRSTDHLHSHLKPILLGYGLNAYLQCDPSASRWHVGPGYDKLLKDFTSYELAIPTILTEFGCLNHNFPTVDGFQSQRTWVDAAWLLSPTFADVFAGGFAFEFTTEKANSEKDSPYPFKTFGPQNYGLGYLEPETCDADKTPCVFQRMPNFDSLAAAYRDASTAGLPERSSYSPSHTTPPQCPAGVRPIGEVLWSADSETDVQCPDLTQTPLCPGDIINTGKASPPKPSVTTEDPVKDVPTETPTSTPLPTTTPSTPFPTTTPSTPLPSTTPTEPSPPSNVTDTVTPSTASPPSNGTGTVTPSTASPPSPGSTQGNPATVASPGVVGAVVMATVAWLMVWV
;
A
#
# COMPACT_ATOMS: atom_id res chain seq x y z
N MET A 1 78.50 6.45 15.90
CA MET A 1 77.52 6.38 14.79
C MET A 1 76.46 5.36 15.16
N ARG A 2 75.20 5.80 15.28
CA ARG A 2 74.07 5.02 15.79
C ARG A 2 73.59 4.04 14.73
N LEU A 3 73.43 2.76 15.09
CA LEU A 3 72.67 1.78 14.32
C LEU A 3 71.19 2.18 14.35
N VAL A 4 70.56 2.24 13.18
CA VAL A 4 69.10 2.37 13.04
C VAL A 4 68.59 1.02 12.55
N ALA A 5 67.83 0.34 13.41
CA ALA A 5 67.10 -0.87 13.08
C ALA A 5 65.80 -0.50 12.35
N THR A 6 65.60 -1.07 11.17
CA THR A 6 64.34 -0.99 10.41
C THR A 6 63.34 -1.98 11.01
N ALA A 7 62.27 -1.48 11.63
CA ALA A 7 61.13 -2.27 12.05
C ALA A 7 60.11 -2.33 10.90
N ALA A 8 59.86 -3.53 10.37
CA ALA A 8 58.73 -3.80 9.48
C ALA A 8 57.49 -4.05 10.33
N ALA A 9 56.51 -3.15 10.29
CA ALA A 9 55.21 -3.34 10.91
C ALA A 9 54.30 -4.14 9.97
N ALA A 10 53.99 -5.38 10.34
CA ALA A 10 52.92 -6.16 9.71
C ALA A 10 51.56 -5.61 10.18
N ILE A 11 50.81 -4.99 9.27
CA ILE A 11 49.41 -4.60 9.52
C ILE A 11 48.57 -5.88 9.39
N LEU A 12 48.25 -6.50 10.51
CA LEU A 12 47.17 -7.49 10.59
C LEU A 12 45.85 -6.71 10.43
N GLY A 13 45.28 -6.74 9.23
CA GLY A 13 43.92 -6.26 9.01
C GLY A 13 42.94 -7.19 9.74
N THR A 14 42.43 -6.75 10.88
CA THR A 14 41.23 -7.35 11.49
C THR A 14 40.05 -7.03 10.59
N PHE A 15 39.63 -8.00 9.78
CA PHE A 15 38.27 -8.03 9.24
C PHE A 15 37.33 -8.16 10.45
N LEU A 16 36.78 -7.03 10.90
CA LEU A 16 35.57 -7.03 11.72
C LEU A 16 34.47 -7.58 10.81
N GLY A 17 34.14 -8.85 10.97
CA GLY A 17 32.94 -9.40 10.37
C GLY A 17 31.75 -8.62 10.91
N THR A 18 31.07 -7.87 10.05
CA THR A 18 29.75 -7.32 10.35
C THR A 18 28.82 -8.51 10.49
N SER A 19 28.44 -8.86 11.71
CA SER A 19 27.29 -9.74 11.93
C SER A 19 26.08 -9.03 11.36
N VAL A 20 25.48 -9.59 10.31
CA VAL A 20 24.15 -9.19 9.84
C VAL A 20 23.18 -9.74 10.86
N ASP A 21 22.57 -8.87 11.66
CA ASP A 21 21.54 -9.26 12.63
C ASP A 21 20.19 -9.43 11.93
N ALA A 22 19.41 -10.42 12.37
CA ALA A 22 18.05 -10.64 11.86
C ALA A 22 17.17 -9.40 12.03
N ILE A 23 16.36 -9.09 11.02
CA ILE A 23 15.31 -8.09 11.17
C ILE A 23 14.29 -8.60 12.20
N ALA A 24 14.01 -7.81 13.23
CA ALA A 24 13.02 -8.16 14.23
C ALA A 24 11.61 -8.07 13.62
N PRO A 25 10.70 -9.03 13.82
CA PRO A 25 9.30 -8.84 13.43
C PRO A 25 8.67 -7.61 14.11
N ILE A 26 7.64 -7.05 13.50
CA ILE A 26 6.82 -6.02 14.15
C ILE A 26 5.70 -6.68 14.94
N GLU A 27 5.52 -6.23 16.17
CA GLU A 27 4.41 -6.57 17.05
C GLU A 27 3.48 -5.38 17.27
N ILE A 28 2.25 -5.66 17.72
CA ILE A 28 1.21 -4.64 17.88
C ILE A 28 0.77 -4.60 19.33
N LYS A 29 0.61 -3.38 19.88
CA LYS A 29 -0.04 -3.13 21.16
C LYS A 29 -1.00 -1.97 20.98
N GLY A 30 -2.30 -2.20 21.20
CA GLY A 30 -3.33 -1.20 20.93
C GLY A 30 -3.33 -0.78 19.46
N ASN A 31 -3.28 0.53 19.22
CA ASN A 31 -3.21 1.10 17.88
C ASN A 31 -1.78 1.42 17.40
N ARG A 32 -0.74 0.92 18.09
CA ARG A 32 0.66 1.19 17.75
C ARG A 32 1.46 -0.07 17.42
N LEU A 33 2.50 0.14 16.61
CA LEU A 33 3.45 -0.88 16.16
C LEU A 33 4.77 -0.74 16.92
N PHE A 34 5.40 -1.88 17.23
CA PHE A 34 6.67 -1.94 17.94
C PHE A 34 7.56 -3.02 17.36
N GLU A 35 8.86 -2.81 17.38
CA GLU A 35 9.84 -3.85 17.09
C GLU A 35 9.83 -4.93 18.19
N TYR A 36 9.71 -6.19 17.79
CA TYR A 36 9.75 -7.30 18.71
C TYR A 36 11.08 -7.39 19.45
N GLY A 37 11.04 -7.58 20.76
CA GLY A 37 12.21 -7.77 21.60
C GLY A 37 12.88 -6.47 22.07
N THR A 38 13.06 -5.48 21.20
CA THR A 38 13.55 -4.15 21.59
C THR A 38 12.44 -3.30 22.21
N GLY A 39 11.20 -3.44 21.73
CA GLY A 39 10.06 -2.64 22.14
C GLY A 39 10.09 -1.22 21.58
N LYS A 40 10.96 -0.92 20.62
CA LYS A 40 11.03 0.40 19.99
C LYS A 40 9.76 0.69 19.18
N PRO A 41 9.22 1.91 19.21
CA PRO A 41 8.07 2.29 18.40
C PRO A 41 8.44 2.27 16.90
N PHE A 42 7.54 1.70 16.09
CA PHE A 42 7.69 1.59 14.65
C PHE A 42 6.61 2.42 13.94
N HIS A 43 7.02 3.20 12.95
CA HIS A 43 6.11 3.82 11.97
C HIS A 43 6.53 3.40 10.56
N ALA A 44 5.55 3.12 9.71
CA ALA A 44 5.80 2.89 8.30
C ALA A 44 6.20 4.21 7.61
N LYS A 45 7.44 4.25 7.12
CA LYS A 45 7.95 5.15 6.09
C LYS A 45 7.95 4.34 4.79
N GLY A 46 6.75 4.17 4.23
CA GLY A 46 6.49 3.20 3.18
C GLY A 46 6.51 3.80 1.78
N ILE A 47 6.69 2.96 0.78
CA ILE A 47 6.46 3.29 -0.63
C ILE A 47 5.69 2.16 -1.29
N ASP A 48 4.72 2.50 -2.13
CA ASP A 48 4.03 1.54 -2.98
C ASP A 48 4.94 1.13 -4.15
N TYR A 49 5.15 -0.18 -4.32
CA TYR A 49 6.18 -0.69 -5.22
C TYR A 49 5.62 -1.68 -6.24
N TYR A 50 5.61 -1.27 -7.50
CA TYR A 50 5.21 -2.11 -8.63
C TYR A 50 6.05 -1.76 -9.88
N PRO A 51 7.20 -2.43 -10.10
CA PRO A 51 8.19 -2.04 -11.11
C PRO A 51 7.85 -2.58 -12.51
N ARG A 52 6.66 -2.25 -13.03
CA ARG A 52 6.18 -2.74 -14.33
C ARG A 52 7.06 -2.24 -15.49
N PRO A 53 7.63 -3.12 -16.34
CA PRO A 53 8.40 -2.72 -17.51
C PRO A 53 7.59 -1.89 -18.51
N ASN A 54 8.28 -1.06 -19.29
CA ASN A 54 7.63 -0.18 -20.28
C ASN A 54 7.07 -0.92 -21.51
N SER A 55 7.59 -2.11 -21.81
CA SER A 55 7.25 -2.89 -23.01
C SER A 55 7.53 -4.38 -22.82
N GLY A 56 7.28 -5.19 -23.86
CA GLY A 56 7.52 -6.63 -23.84
C GLY A 56 6.41 -7.44 -23.16
N ASP A 57 6.62 -8.76 -23.10
CA ASP A 57 5.63 -9.72 -22.60
C ASP A 57 5.40 -9.56 -21.08
N SER A 58 6.40 -9.01 -20.38
CA SER A 58 6.34 -8.71 -18.95
C SER A 58 5.63 -7.38 -18.64
N ASN A 59 5.23 -6.58 -19.64
CA ASN A 59 4.40 -5.38 -19.45
C ASN A 59 2.92 -5.74 -19.20
N VAL A 60 2.67 -6.52 -18.15
CA VAL A 60 1.37 -7.02 -17.74
C VAL A 60 1.00 -6.44 -16.38
N ASN A 61 -0.27 -6.11 -16.20
CA ASN A 61 -0.77 -5.62 -14.92
C ASN A 61 -0.98 -6.76 -13.92
N ASN A 62 -0.76 -6.52 -12.62
CA ASN A 62 -0.76 -7.54 -11.56
C ASN A 62 0.19 -8.74 -11.76
N LEU A 63 1.30 -8.57 -12.50
CA LEU A 63 2.33 -9.59 -12.58
C LEU A 63 3.22 -9.53 -11.33
N ASP A 64 3.57 -10.68 -10.77
CA ASP A 64 4.49 -10.76 -9.64
C ASP A 64 5.94 -10.55 -10.09
N PHE A 65 6.41 -9.32 -9.97
CA PHE A 65 7.79 -8.92 -10.23
C PHE A 65 8.73 -9.14 -9.04
N PHE A 66 8.28 -9.74 -7.94
CA PHE A 66 9.05 -9.86 -6.70
C PHE A 66 9.63 -11.26 -6.50
N THR A 67 9.41 -12.16 -7.45
CA THR A 67 9.96 -13.53 -7.41
C THR A 67 11.48 -13.53 -7.65
N ASP A 68 12.11 -14.64 -7.28
CA ASP A 68 13.54 -14.89 -7.52
C ASP A 68 13.90 -14.90 -9.02
N ASP A 69 12.93 -15.22 -9.87
CA ASP A 69 13.07 -15.22 -11.34
C ASP A 69 13.23 -13.77 -11.87
N HIS A 70 12.67 -12.79 -11.16
CA HIS A 70 12.71 -11.36 -11.50
C HIS A 70 13.79 -10.57 -10.74
N GLU A 71 14.79 -11.25 -10.16
CA GLU A 71 15.88 -10.59 -9.39
C GLU A 71 16.52 -9.41 -10.12
N HIS A 72 16.75 -9.55 -11.43
CA HIS A 72 17.36 -8.52 -12.25
C HIS A 72 16.52 -7.22 -12.35
N ILE A 73 15.21 -7.27 -12.08
CA ILE A 73 14.30 -6.11 -12.09
C ILE A 73 14.38 -5.37 -10.75
N TRP A 74 14.17 -6.08 -9.64
CA TRP A 74 14.00 -5.43 -8.34
C TRP A 74 15.31 -5.19 -7.60
N LYS A 75 16.36 -5.98 -7.85
CA LYS A 75 17.63 -5.88 -7.09
C LYS A 75 18.28 -4.50 -7.18
N PRO A 76 18.33 -3.83 -8.36
CA PRO A 76 18.88 -2.47 -8.45
C PRO A 76 18.10 -1.44 -7.61
N HIS A 77 16.79 -1.64 -7.43
CA HIS A 77 15.93 -0.68 -6.72
C HIS A 77 16.15 -0.70 -5.20
N VAL A 78 16.79 -1.73 -4.65
CA VAL A 78 17.12 -1.80 -3.21
C VAL A 78 18.04 -0.63 -2.79
N ALA A 79 18.99 -0.23 -3.66
CA ALA A 79 19.83 0.93 -3.39
C ALA A 79 19.02 2.24 -3.36
N GLU A 80 17.99 2.33 -4.20
CA GLU A 80 17.06 3.47 -4.24
C GLU A 80 16.17 3.51 -3.00
N PHE A 81 15.74 2.36 -2.49
CA PHE A 81 15.00 2.28 -1.23
C PHE A 81 15.84 2.79 -0.05
N ILE A 82 17.10 2.38 0.03
CA ILE A 82 18.04 2.87 1.05
C ILE A 82 18.23 4.39 0.92
N ALA A 83 18.44 4.89 -0.30
CA ALA A 83 18.59 6.32 -0.55
C ALA A 83 17.32 7.14 -0.20
N LEU A 84 16.14 6.56 -0.42
CA LEU A 84 14.85 7.15 -0.05
C LEU A 84 14.62 7.13 1.48
N GLY A 85 15.32 6.26 2.21
CA GLY A 85 15.20 6.13 3.66
C GLY A 85 13.90 5.45 4.11
N ILE A 86 13.30 4.62 3.25
CA ILE A 86 12.11 3.83 3.57
C ILE A 86 12.43 2.71 4.53
N ASN A 87 11.41 2.25 5.26
CA ASN A 87 11.48 1.02 6.06
C ASN A 87 10.34 0.05 5.72
N ALA A 88 9.52 0.34 4.71
CA ALA A 88 8.46 -0.56 4.28
C ALA A 88 8.16 -0.41 2.77
N VAL A 89 7.74 -1.49 2.14
CA VAL A 89 7.14 -1.49 0.79
C VAL A 89 5.78 -2.18 0.81
N ARG A 90 4.88 -1.78 -0.07
CA ARG A 90 3.60 -2.46 -0.30
C ARG A 90 3.62 -3.17 -1.66
N LEU A 91 3.19 -4.43 -1.66
CA LEU A 91 3.09 -5.28 -2.85
C LEU A 91 1.63 -5.58 -3.16
N TYR A 92 1.22 -5.36 -4.40
CA TYR A 92 -0.18 -5.48 -4.82
C TYR A 92 -0.55 -6.85 -5.37
N ALA A 93 0.42 -7.58 -5.94
CA ALA A 93 0.20 -8.90 -6.52
C ALA A 93 1.40 -9.81 -6.30
N VAL A 94 1.15 -10.98 -5.73
CA VAL A 94 2.15 -12.04 -5.54
C VAL A 94 1.61 -13.40 -6.01
N ASP A 95 2.51 -14.27 -6.47
CA ASP A 95 2.27 -15.65 -6.86
C ASP A 95 2.88 -16.58 -5.81
N SER A 96 2.02 -17.15 -4.96
CA SER A 96 2.42 -18.06 -3.88
C SER A 96 3.08 -19.37 -4.33
N SER A 97 3.06 -19.69 -5.63
CA SER A 97 3.73 -20.87 -6.19
C SER A 97 5.22 -20.65 -6.49
N LYS A 98 5.68 -19.39 -6.47
CA LYS A 98 7.05 -18.99 -6.76
C LYS A 98 7.81 -18.61 -5.49
N SER A 99 9.14 -18.65 -5.57
CA SER A 99 10.01 -18.23 -4.47
C SER A 99 10.20 -16.72 -4.49
N HIS A 100 10.20 -16.11 -3.30
CA HIS A 100 10.50 -14.69 -3.05
C HIS A 100 11.70 -14.53 -2.11
N ASP A 101 12.43 -15.61 -1.84
CA ASP A 101 13.47 -15.65 -0.82
C ASP A 101 14.51 -14.55 -1.06
N LYS A 102 14.97 -14.34 -2.30
CA LYS A 102 15.98 -13.33 -2.60
C LYS A 102 15.46 -11.91 -2.38
N PHE A 103 14.22 -11.63 -2.79
CA PHE A 103 13.61 -10.31 -2.63
C PHE A 103 13.42 -9.99 -1.15
N MET A 104 12.79 -10.90 -0.42
CA MET A 104 12.50 -10.73 1.00
C MET A 104 13.79 -10.61 1.82
N CYS A 105 14.84 -11.38 1.50
CA CYS A 105 16.12 -11.27 2.18
C CYS A 105 16.89 -9.99 1.85
N ALA A 106 16.86 -9.52 0.60
CA ALA A 106 17.47 -8.25 0.25
C ALA A 106 16.79 -7.07 0.98
N LEU A 107 15.47 -7.11 1.15
CA LEU A 107 14.75 -6.12 1.94
C LEU A 107 15.02 -6.25 3.45
N SER A 108 15.08 -7.48 3.96
CA SER A 108 15.44 -7.75 5.36
C SER A 108 16.82 -7.18 5.71
N GLU A 109 17.83 -7.43 4.86
CA GLU A 109 19.19 -6.89 5.00
C GLU A 109 19.22 -5.34 4.98
N ALA A 110 18.27 -4.71 4.28
CA ALA A 110 18.11 -3.27 4.22
C ALA A 110 17.23 -2.68 5.34
N GLY A 111 16.69 -3.51 6.25
CA GLY A 111 15.79 -3.07 7.31
C GLY A 111 14.38 -2.70 6.81
N ILE A 112 13.93 -3.30 5.71
CA ILE A 112 12.68 -2.98 5.01
C ILE A 112 11.65 -4.09 5.21
N TYR A 113 10.47 -3.70 5.69
CA TYR A 113 9.30 -4.56 5.85
C TYR A 113 8.39 -4.56 4.63
N VAL A 114 7.48 -5.51 4.56
CA VAL A 114 6.61 -5.73 3.41
C VAL A 114 5.15 -5.86 3.85
N LEU A 115 4.27 -5.03 3.28
CA LEU A 115 2.82 -5.23 3.29
C LEU A 115 2.43 -5.99 2.02
N VAL A 116 1.76 -7.13 2.16
CA VAL A 116 1.43 -8.03 1.04
C VAL A 116 -0.07 -8.11 0.84
N ASP A 117 -0.55 -7.71 -0.33
CA ASP A 117 -1.97 -7.86 -0.69
C ASP A 117 -2.28 -9.33 -1.04
N LEU A 118 -3.39 -9.86 -0.49
CA LEU A 118 -3.86 -11.23 -0.74
C LEU A 118 -4.71 -11.33 -2.01
N ALA A 119 -5.28 -10.20 -2.42
CA ALA A 119 -6.04 -10.08 -3.64
C ALA A 119 -5.14 -9.73 -4.83
N ALA A 120 -5.63 -9.91 -6.04
CA ALA A 120 -5.01 -9.41 -7.27
C ALA A 120 -6.08 -9.23 -8.35
N SER A 121 -5.77 -8.48 -9.40
CA SER A 121 -6.64 -8.35 -10.59
C SER A 121 -6.57 -9.60 -11.48
N CYS A 122 -7.19 -10.69 -11.02
CA CYS A 122 -7.44 -11.91 -11.79
C CYS A 122 -8.79 -12.53 -11.44
N GLU A 123 -9.25 -13.47 -12.27
CA GLU A 123 -10.51 -14.20 -12.04
C GLU A 123 -10.52 -14.87 -10.67
N ASP A 124 -11.57 -14.63 -9.88
CA ASP A 124 -11.75 -15.13 -8.50
C ASP A 124 -10.62 -14.79 -7.51
N CYS A 125 -9.74 -13.85 -7.86
CA CYS A 125 -8.61 -13.42 -7.04
C CYS A 125 -8.91 -12.24 -6.11
N ALA A 126 -10.14 -11.74 -6.07
CA ALA A 126 -10.52 -10.58 -5.25
C ALA A 126 -12.00 -10.64 -4.86
N ILE A 127 -12.37 -9.84 -3.85
CA ILE A 127 -13.78 -9.59 -3.52
C ILE A 127 -14.41 -8.85 -4.71
N THR A 128 -15.55 -9.36 -5.20
CA THR A 128 -16.22 -8.77 -6.36
C THR A 128 -17.16 -7.64 -5.96
N LYS A 129 -17.79 -7.00 -6.96
CA LYS A 129 -18.78 -5.93 -6.78
C LYS A 129 -20.19 -6.47 -6.55
N ASP A 130 -20.39 -7.79 -6.60
CA ASP A 130 -21.69 -8.41 -6.44
C ASP A 130 -22.23 -8.21 -5.00
N PRO A 131 -23.56 -8.20 -4.78
CA PRO A 131 -24.08 -8.13 -3.43
C PRO A 131 -23.70 -9.35 -2.59
N TYR A 132 -23.40 -9.14 -1.31
CA TYR A 132 -23.16 -10.26 -0.39
C TYR A 132 -24.35 -11.24 -0.38
N PRO A 133 -24.10 -12.56 -0.30
CA PRO A 133 -22.79 -13.19 -0.11
C PRO A 133 -21.98 -13.47 -1.39
N ALA A 134 -22.50 -13.16 -2.57
CA ALA A 134 -21.89 -13.57 -3.84
C ALA A 134 -20.52 -12.93 -4.11
N CYS A 135 -20.22 -11.79 -3.49
CA CYS A 135 -18.94 -11.09 -3.63
C CYS A 135 -17.70 -11.80 -3.07
N TYR A 136 -17.85 -12.93 -2.37
CA TYR A 136 -16.71 -13.70 -1.88
C TYR A 136 -16.59 -15.01 -2.66
N PRO A 137 -15.78 -15.05 -3.74
CA PRO A 137 -15.51 -16.28 -4.47
C PRO A 137 -14.83 -17.31 -3.56
N ALA A 138 -15.24 -18.57 -3.67
CA ALA A 138 -14.64 -19.66 -2.90
C ALA A 138 -13.12 -19.81 -3.14
N PRO A 139 -12.62 -19.75 -4.40
CA PRO A 139 -11.18 -19.85 -4.69
C PRO A 139 -10.32 -18.77 -4.01
N LEU A 140 -10.88 -17.60 -3.70
CA LEU A 140 -10.16 -16.52 -3.01
C LEU A 140 -9.69 -16.95 -1.63
N LYS A 141 -10.46 -17.79 -0.91
CA LYS A 141 -10.06 -18.36 0.38
C LYS A 141 -8.76 -19.15 0.23
N THR A 142 -8.71 -20.06 -0.73
CA THR A 142 -7.56 -20.91 -1.02
C THR A 142 -6.34 -20.05 -1.41
N ARG A 143 -6.53 -19.07 -2.29
CA ARG A 143 -5.48 -18.12 -2.68
C ARG A 143 -4.87 -17.39 -1.48
N GLY A 144 -5.71 -16.79 -0.64
CA GLY A 144 -5.25 -16.04 0.53
C GLY A 144 -4.46 -16.92 1.51
N GLN A 145 -4.92 -18.15 1.76
CA GLN A 145 -4.21 -19.09 2.63
C GLN A 145 -2.86 -19.56 2.04
N GLN A 146 -2.78 -19.76 0.72
CA GLN A 146 -1.51 -20.10 0.03
C GLN A 146 -0.49 -18.97 0.14
N ILE A 147 -0.90 -17.71 -0.07
CA ILE A 147 -0.01 -16.54 0.09
C ILE A 147 0.46 -16.43 1.54
N ILE A 148 -0.46 -16.52 2.52
CA ILE A 148 -0.09 -16.52 3.94
C ILE A 148 0.92 -17.63 4.25
N ALA A 149 0.69 -18.85 3.77
CA ALA A 149 1.59 -19.97 3.98
C ALA A 149 2.99 -19.69 3.43
N ALA A 150 3.08 -19.19 2.19
CA ALA A 150 4.34 -18.90 1.49
C ALA A 150 5.14 -17.75 2.14
N PHE A 151 4.45 -16.70 2.61
CA PHE A 151 5.08 -15.48 3.15
C PHE A 151 5.30 -15.50 4.66
N SER A 152 4.60 -16.39 5.39
CA SER A 152 4.65 -16.41 6.86
C SER A 152 6.01 -16.69 7.48
N LYS A 153 6.92 -17.21 6.66
CA LYS A 153 8.29 -17.58 7.02
C LYS A 153 9.25 -16.40 7.14
N TYR A 154 8.95 -15.25 6.51
CA TYR A 154 9.84 -14.09 6.56
C TYR A 154 9.53 -13.18 7.74
N ASN A 155 10.56 -12.72 8.43
CA ASN A 155 10.44 -11.84 9.60
C ASN A 155 9.97 -10.42 9.24
N ASN A 156 10.29 -9.98 8.03
CA ASN A 156 9.96 -8.66 7.53
C ASN A 156 8.58 -8.56 6.86
N VAL A 157 7.72 -9.58 6.88
CA VAL A 157 6.31 -9.35 6.52
C VAL A 157 5.63 -8.57 7.64
N LEU A 158 5.33 -7.30 7.37
CA LEU A 158 4.63 -6.39 8.28
C LEU A 158 3.21 -6.88 8.49
N ALA A 159 2.50 -7.13 7.39
CA ALA A 159 1.09 -7.51 7.37
C ALA A 159 0.63 -8.01 6.02
N PHE A 160 -0.55 -8.62 6.01
CA PHE A 160 -1.34 -8.92 4.82
C PHE A 160 -2.51 -7.94 4.68
N SER A 161 -2.94 -7.68 3.45
CA SER A 161 -4.18 -6.96 3.16
C SER A 161 -5.21 -7.87 2.49
N ALA A 162 -6.42 -7.94 3.04
CA ALA A 162 -7.56 -8.68 2.52
C ALA A 162 -8.37 -7.89 1.47
N GLY A 163 -7.68 -7.16 0.61
CA GLY A 163 -8.25 -6.46 -0.55
C GLY A 163 -7.94 -4.97 -0.58
N ASN A 164 -8.06 -4.41 -1.79
CA ASN A 164 -7.75 -3.02 -2.11
C ASN A 164 -9.00 -2.32 -2.66
N GLU A 165 -9.45 -1.27 -1.98
CA GLU A 165 -10.48 -0.32 -2.45
C GLU A 165 -11.80 -0.91 -2.98
N VAL A 166 -12.22 -2.08 -2.52
CA VAL A 166 -13.48 -2.70 -2.96
C VAL A 166 -14.68 -1.75 -2.71
N ASN A 167 -14.60 -0.94 -1.65
CA ASN A 167 -15.57 0.09 -1.30
C ASN A 167 -15.63 1.28 -2.28
N HIS A 168 -14.65 1.44 -3.18
CA HIS A 168 -14.65 2.44 -4.23
C HIS A 168 -15.61 2.08 -5.38
N TYR A 169 -15.88 0.79 -5.55
CA TYR A 169 -16.64 0.28 -6.70
C TYR A 169 -18.10 -0.06 -6.39
N VAL A 170 -18.56 0.24 -5.18
CA VAL A 170 -19.94 0.00 -4.74
C VAL A 170 -20.51 1.27 -4.12
N ASP A 171 -21.81 1.49 -4.30
CA ASP A 171 -22.49 2.69 -3.79
C ASP A 171 -22.57 2.71 -2.25
N SER A 172 -22.55 1.54 -1.62
CA SER A 172 -22.74 1.37 -0.18
C SER A 172 -21.86 0.25 0.35
N MET A 173 -21.23 0.45 1.51
CA MET A 173 -20.37 -0.57 2.14
C MET A 173 -21.12 -1.90 2.39
N GLU A 174 -22.42 -1.83 2.61
CA GLU A 174 -23.30 -2.96 2.92
C GLU A 174 -23.37 -3.97 1.77
N ILE A 175 -22.92 -3.61 0.56
CA ILE A 175 -22.89 -4.48 -0.62
C ILE A 175 -21.74 -5.49 -0.52
N SER A 176 -20.50 -5.02 -0.31
CA SER A 176 -19.29 -5.84 -0.42
C SER A 176 -18.48 -5.98 0.87
N ALA A 177 -18.62 -5.04 1.83
CA ALA A 177 -17.86 -5.09 3.08
C ALA A 177 -18.12 -6.37 3.91
N PRO A 178 -19.34 -6.95 3.95
CA PRO A 178 -19.55 -8.25 4.62
C PRO A 178 -18.71 -9.39 4.02
N CYS A 179 -18.57 -9.45 2.70
CA CYS A 179 -17.71 -10.42 2.01
C CYS A 179 -16.24 -10.23 2.40
N GLN A 180 -15.78 -8.98 2.35
CA GLN A 180 -14.39 -8.66 2.70
C GLN A 180 -14.09 -8.95 4.18
N LYS A 181 -15.02 -8.63 5.08
CA LYS A 181 -14.90 -8.95 6.52
C LYS A 181 -14.89 -10.46 6.78
N LYS A 182 -15.70 -11.24 6.05
CA LYS A 182 -15.64 -12.71 6.10
C LYS A 182 -14.30 -13.24 5.60
N PHE A 183 -13.76 -12.70 4.51
CA PHE A 183 -12.44 -13.09 4.00
C PHE A 183 -11.33 -12.82 5.04
N ILE A 184 -11.33 -11.64 5.67
CA ILE A 184 -10.43 -11.33 6.80
C ILE A 184 -10.57 -12.38 7.91
N LYS A 185 -11.80 -12.68 8.34
CA LYS A 185 -12.08 -13.67 9.38
C LYS A 185 -11.53 -15.04 9.02
N ASP A 186 -11.65 -15.49 7.77
CA ASP A 186 -11.16 -16.79 7.32
C ASP A 186 -9.62 -16.85 7.30
N MET A 187 -8.97 -15.78 6.86
CA MET A 187 -7.50 -15.69 6.88
C MET A 187 -6.97 -15.73 8.31
N ARG A 188 -7.64 -15.05 9.25
CA ARG A 188 -7.30 -15.10 10.67
C ARG A 188 -7.54 -16.47 11.29
N ALA A 189 -8.63 -17.13 10.91
CA ALA A 189 -8.92 -18.49 11.36
C ALA A 189 -7.81 -19.46 10.91
N TYR A 190 -7.36 -19.34 9.67
CA TYR A 190 -6.24 -20.11 9.13
C TYR A 190 -4.92 -19.83 9.88
N ILE A 191 -4.57 -18.56 10.08
CA ILE A 191 -3.37 -18.20 10.86
C ILE A 191 -3.44 -18.77 12.29
N SER A 192 -4.63 -18.71 12.90
CA SER A 192 -4.86 -19.21 14.25
C SER A 192 -4.83 -20.74 14.33
N SER A 193 -5.23 -21.46 13.28
CA SER A 193 -5.14 -22.93 13.25
C SER A 193 -3.70 -23.40 13.05
N CYS A 194 -2.88 -22.61 12.33
CA CYS A 194 -1.46 -22.87 12.08
C CYS A 194 -0.50 -22.28 13.12
N ALA A 195 -1.07 -21.74 14.19
CA ALA A 195 -0.47 -21.16 15.39
C ALA A 195 0.80 -21.80 15.96
N THR A 196 1.00 -23.11 15.77
CA THR A 196 2.16 -23.85 16.32
C THR A 196 3.37 -23.80 15.39
N ASN A 197 3.14 -23.62 14.09
CA ASN A 197 4.16 -23.77 13.05
C ASN A 197 4.35 -22.50 12.23
N MET A 198 3.60 -21.43 12.52
CA MET A 198 3.56 -20.22 11.71
C MET A 198 3.64 -18.97 12.59
N ARG A 199 4.30 -17.92 12.09
CA ARG A 199 4.28 -16.60 12.73
C ARG A 199 2.88 -16.01 12.66
N TYR A 200 2.45 -15.34 13.72
CA TYR A 200 1.23 -14.55 13.70
C TYR A 200 1.50 -13.25 12.94
N ILE A 201 1.00 -13.19 11.71
CA ILE A 201 1.07 -12.00 10.89
C ILE A 201 -0.30 -11.34 10.85
N PRO A 202 -0.36 -10.03 11.08
CA PRO A 202 -1.60 -9.30 11.02
C PRO A 202 -2.24 -9.26 9.61
N VAL A 203 -3.58 -9.35 9.51
CA VAL A 203 -4.34 -9.31 8.24
C VAL A 203 -5.34 -8.14 8.25
N GLY A 204 -4.98 -7.00 7.65
CA GLY A 204 -5.85 -5.83 7.56
C GLY A 204 -6.68 -5.77 6.29
N VAL A 205 -7.16 -4.57 5.99
CA VAL A 205 -7.87 -4.25 4.74
C VAL A 205 -7.47 -2.86 4.27
N VAL A 206 -7.34 -2.68 2.96
CA VAL A 206 -7.09 -1.38 2.34
C VAL A 206 -8.35 -0.86 1.67
N LEU A 207 -8.73 0.36 2.01
CA LEU A 207 -9.93 1.00 1.51
C LEU A 207 -9.62 2.34 0.85
N ALA A 208 -10.44 2.67 -0.15
CA ALA A 208 -10.49 4.03 -0.66
C ALA A 208 -11.10 4.94 0.41
N ASP A 209 -10.80 6.24 0.32
CA ASP A 209 -11.39 7.28 1.14
C ASP A 209 -12.85 7.60 0.77
N HIS A 210 -13.69 6.57 0.80
CA HIS A 210 -15.11 6.59 0.48
C HIS A 210 -15.91 5.99 1.65
N GLN A 211 -16.92 6.74 2.13
CA GLN A 211 -17.69 6.36 3.33
C GLN A 211 -16.79 6.05 4.55
N ARG A 212 -15.71 6.82 4.71
CA ARG A 212 -14.62 6.63 5.70
C ARG A 212 -15.12 6.20 7.08
N SER A 213 -16.01 6.99 7.69
CA SER A 213 -16.52 6.72 9.04
C SER A 213 -17.21 5.36 9.16
N LYS A 214 -18.13 5.05 8.24
CA LYS A 214 -18.86 3.78 8.25
C LYS A 214 -17.90 2.59 8.10
N ASN A 215 -16.99 2.68 7.13
CA ASN A 215 -16.01 1.62 6.88
C ASN A 215 -15.06 1.42 8.06
N ALA A 216 -14.47 2.50 8.60
CA ALA A 216 -13.55 2.45 9.74
C ALA A 216 -14.19 1.77 10.96
N LEU A 217 -15.44 2.15 11.29
CA LEU A 217 -16.18 1.55 12.39
C LEU A 217 -16.57 0.09 12.09
N TYR A 218 -16.99 -0.23 10.87
CA TYR A 218 -17.44 -1.58 10.51
C TYR A 218 -16.33 -2.65 10.58
N TYR A 219 -15.13 -2.33 10.09
CA TYR A 219 -14.00 -3.27 10.16
C TYR A 219 -13.40 -3.39 11.57
N ALA A 220 -13.58 -2.37 12.41
CA ALA A 220 -13.14 -2.38 13.81
C ALA A 220 -14.15 -3.02 14.78
N CYS A 221 -15.44 -3.05 14.44
CA CYS A 221 -16.50 -3.57 15.30
C CYS A 221 -16.71 -5.09 15.15
N ARG A 222 -17.38 -5.72 16.12
CA ARG A 222 -17.93 -7.07 16.01
C ARG A 222 -19.46 -7.02 15.91
N THR A 223 -20.02 -7.70 14.93
CA THR A 223 -21.47 -7.92 14.83
C THR A 223 -21.93 -9.02 15.77
N ASP A 224 -21.08 -10.03 16.01
CA ASP A 224 -21.20 -10.97 17.13
C ASP A 224 -20.08 -10.70 18.16
N PRO A 225 -20.41 -10.20 19.37
CA PRO A 225 -19.39 -9.88 20.37
C PRO A 225 -18.56 -11.09 20.83
N THR A 226 -19.03 -12.31 20.57
CA THR A 226 -18.33 -13.57 20.89
C THR A 226 -17.38 -14.03 19.79
N ASP A 227 -17.51 -13.50 18.57
CA ASP A 227 -16.63 -13.82 17.44
C ASP A 227 -15.38 -12.94 17.46
N GLU A 228 -14.35 -13.40 18.17
CA GLU A 228 -13.09 -12.70 18.31
C GLU A 228 -12.29 -12.56 16.98
N LEU A 229 -12.69 -13.33 15.95
CA LEU A 229 -12.06 -13.31 14.63
C LEU A 229 -12.73 -12.35 13.64
N GLU A 230 -13.90 -11.81 13.98
CA GLU A 230 -14.69 -10.99 13.07
C GLU A 230 -14.11 -9.59 12.83
N ASN A 231 -13.53 -8.98 13.86
CA ASN A 231 -13.11 -7.58 13.85
C ASN A 231 -11.60 -7.40 13.93
N ALA A 232 -11.11 -6.21 13.62
CA ALA A 232 -9.67 -5.96 13.62
C ALA A 232 -8.96 -5.86 15.00
N GLU A 233 -9.57 -6.26 16.12
CA GLU A 233 -8.96 -6.08 17.47
C GLU A 233 -7.58 -6.75 17.57
N CYS A 234 -6.59 -5.97 18.02
CA CYS A 234 -5.30 -6.47 18.44
C CYS A 234 -5.24 -6.56 19.97
N ARG A 235 -5.16 -7.78 20.53
CA ARG A 235 -4.92 -7.93 21.97
C ARG A 235 -3.46 -8.31 22.25
N SER A 236 -2.73 -7.37 22.85
CA SER A 236 -1.42 -7.63 23.46
C SER A 236 -1.58 -8.65 24.59
N THR A 237 -0.93 -9.80 24.49
CA THR A 237 -0.76 -10.70 25.64
C THR A 237 0.40 -10.17 26.49
N ASP A 238 0.11 -9.35 27.50
CA ASP A 238 1.08 -9.01 28.55
C ASP A 238 1.36 -10.21 29.50
N HIS A 239 0.79 -11.39 29.22
CA HIS A 239 1.07 -12.62 29.94
C HIS A 239 1.66 -13.71 29.04
N LEU A 240 2.86 -14.10 29.45
CA LEU A 240 3.75 -15.13 28.90
C LEU A 240 3.10 -16.51 28.66
N HIS A 241 1.87 -16.79 29.12
CA HIS A 241 1.31 -18.16 29.04
C HIS A 241 -0.23 -18.30 29.00
N SER A 242 -1.04 -17.39 28.46
CA SER A 242 -2.49 -17.72 28.30
C SER A 242 -3.16 -17.20 27.03
N HIS A 243 -3.22 -18.10 26.05
CA HIS A 243 -4.25 -18.25 25.02
C HIS A 243 -4.48 -17.07 24.05
N LEU A 244 -3.63 -17.05 23.01
CA LEU A 244 -3.99 -16.92 21.59
C LEU A 244 -5.13 -15.95 21.28
N LYS A 245 -4.79 -14.68 21.03
CA LYS A 245 -5.70 -13.75 20.36
C LYS A 245 -5.01 -13.20 19.11
N PRO A 246 -5.64 -13.31 17.92
CA PRO A 246 -5.00 -12.94 16.67
C PRO A 246 -4.77 -11.44 16.62
N ILE A 247 -3.50 -11.06 16.46
CA ILE A 247 -3.06 -9.69 16.23
C ILE A 247 -3.40 -9.33 14.78
N LEU A 248 -4.10 -8.22 14.55
CA LEU A 248 -4.49 -7.75 13.22
C LEU A 248 -3.83 -6.42 12.85
N LEU A 249 -3.59 -6.24 11.56
CA LEU A 249 -3.21 -4.94 10.99
C LEU A 249 -4.56 -4.25 10.92
N GLY A 250 -4.64 -3.03 11.42
CA GLY A 250 -5.94 -2.38 11.45
C GLY A 250 -6.31 -1.83 10.07
N TYR A 251 -6.89 -0.65 10.09
CA TYR A 251 -7.52 -0.04 8.94
C TYR A 251 -6.47 0.60 8.02
N GLY A 252 -6.36 0.10 6.78
CA GLY A 252 -5.60 0.73 5.71
C GLY A 252 -6.46 1.72 4.94
N LEU A 253 -5.95 2.93 4.70
CA LEU A 253 -6.65 3.97 3.96
C LEU A 253 -5.78 4.56 2.87
N ASN A 254 -6.30 4.55 1.65
CA ASN A 254 -5.75 5.31 0.54
C ASN A 254 -6.36 6.72 0.55
N ALA A 255 -5.56 7.72 0.90
CA ALA A 255 -6.02 9.08 1.18
C ALA A 255 -5.14 10.16 0.54
N TYR A 256 -5.66 10.77 -0.52
CA TYR A 256 -4.99 11.83 -1.29
C TYR A 256 -5.48 13.23 -0.88
N LEU A 257 -5.30 13.57 0.40
CA LEU A 257 -5.94 14.74 1.02
C LEU A 257 -5.12 16.03 1.00
N GLN A 258 -3.82 15.94 0.70
CA GLN A 258 -2.91 17.08 0.71
C GLN A 258 -2.46 17.44 -0.71
N CYS A 259 -3.26 18.26 -1.38
CA CYS A 259 -2.99 18.72 -2.75
C CYS A 259 -2.62 20.21 -2.81
N ASP A 260 -2.53 20.91 -1.68
CA ASP A 260 -2.28 22.36 -1.65
C ASP A 260 -0.79 22.66 -1.88
N PRO A 261 -0.42 23.34 -2.98
CA PRO A 261 0.98 23.68 -3.27
C PRO A 261 1.58 24.71 -2.31
N SER A 262 0.75 25.43 -1.55
CA SER A 262 1.18 26.44 -0.58
C SER A 262 1.35 25.92 0.84
N ALA A 263 1.04 24.64 1.07
CA ALA A 263 1.11 24.04 2.39
C ALA A 263 2.53 23.99 2.95
N SER A 264 2.63 23.98 4.28
CA SER A 264 3.90 23.99 5.01
C SER A 264 3.91 22.87 6.04
N ARG A 265 5.07 22.20 6.21
CA ARG A 265 5.26 21.17 7.24
C ARG A 265 4.91 21.63 8.67
N TRP A 266 4.90 22.94 8.94
CA TRP A 266 4.63 23.50 10.26
C TRP A 266 3.14 23.67 10.58
N HIS A 267 2.27 23.64 9.56
CA HIS A 267 0.83 23.84 9.72
C HIS A 267 0.08 22.72 9.00
N VAL A 268 -0.57 21.85 9.77
CA VAL A 268 -1.35 20.74 9.21
C VAL A 268 -2.46 21.28 8.31
N GLY A 269 -2.50 20.81 7.07
CA GLY A 269 -3.50 21.22 6.08
C GLY A 269 -4.92 20.75 6.44
N PRO A 270 -5.97 21.39 5.89
CA PRO A 270 -7.36 21.14 6.28
C PRO A 270 -7.82 19.70 6.06
N GLY A 271 -7.34 19.03 4.99
CA GLY A 271 -7.66 17.63 4.73
C GLY A 271 -7.11 16.68 5.80
N TYR A 272 -5.85 16.89 6.20
CA TYR A 272 -5.18 16.11 7.24
C TYR A 272 -5.67 16.46 8.65
N ASP A 273 -6.03 17.72 8.91
CA ASP A 273 -6.68 18.14 10.16
C ASP A 273 -8.05 17.46 10.33
N LYS A 274 -8.86 17.39 9.26
CA LYS A 274 -10.11 16.62 9.28
C LYS A 274 -9.85 15.13 9.46
N LEU A 275 -8.86 14.57 8.76
CA LEU A 275 -8.48 13.16 8.88
C LEU A 275 -8.12 12.80 10.33
N LEU A 276 -7.27 13.60 10.97
CA LEU A 276 -6.88 13.40 12.37
C LEU A 276 -8.08 13.48 13.31
N LYS A 277 -8.96 14.48 13.14
CA LYS A 277 -10.18 14.64 13.94
C LYS A 277 -11.13 13.46 13.79
N ASP A 278 -11.35 13.02 12.54
CA ASP A 278 -12.19 11.87 12.22
C ASP A 278 -11.67 10.61 12.95
N PHE A 279 -10.40 10.24 12.76
CA PHE A 279 -9.87 9.00 13.36
C PHE A 279 -9.68 9.07 14.87
N THR A 280 -9.40 10.25 15.42
CA THR A 280 -9.46 10.46 16.89
C THR A 280 -10.87 10.18 17.41
N SER A 281 -11.92 10.63 16.69
CA SER A 281 -13.31 10.41 17.11
C SER A 281 -13.79 8.96 16.97
N TYR A 282 -13.13 8.15 16.15
CA TYR A 282 -13.50 6.75 15.95
C TYR A 282 -12.99 5.83 17.07
N GLU A 283 -12.01 6.29 17.85
CA GLU A 283 -11.48 5.59 19.03
C GLU A 283 -11.05 4.14 18.72
N LEU A 284 -10.41 3.95 17.57
CA LEU A 284 -10.07 2.62 17.07
C LEU A 284 -8.98 1.95 17.93
N ALA A 285 -9.26 0.74 18.42
CA ALA A 285 -8.31 -0.08 19.16
C ALA A 285 -7.34 -0.88 18.25
N ILE A 286 -7.13 -0.41 17.02
CA ILE A 286 -6.41 -1.12 15.95
C ILE A 286 -5.48 -0.12 15.25
N PRO A 287 -4.28 -0.52 14.76
CA PRO A 287 -3.40 0.40 14.06
C PRO A 287 -4.00 0.89 12.75
N THR A 288 -3.97 2.18 12.50
CA THR A 288 -4.41 2.75 11.22
C THR A 288 -3.20 3.15 10.41
N ILE A 289 -3.13 2.76 9.14
CA ILE A 289 -2.02 3.10 8.24
C ILE A 289 -2.59 3.79 7.02
N LEU A 290 -1.95 4.88 6.56
CA LEU A 290 -2.25 5.42 5.24
C LEU A 290 -1.55 4.56 4.20
N THR A 291 -2.26 3.64 3.58
CA THR A 291 -1.68 2.67 2.64
C THR A 291 -1.42 3.24 1.27
N GLU A 292 -1.93 4.44 0.98
CA GLU A 292 -1.49 5.32 -0.10
C GLU A 292 -1.69 6.78 0.32
N PHE A 293 -0.71 7.64 0.02
CA PHE A 293 -0.82 9.10 0.11
C PHE A 293 0.09 9.80 -0.91
N GLY A 294 -0.03 11.13 -1.00
CA GLY A 294 0.76 11.95 -1.92
C GLY A 294 -0.05 12.40 -3.13
N CYS A 295 -1.01 13.29 -2.93
CA CYS A 295 -1.85 13.83 -4.00
C CYS A 295 -1.03 14.48 -5.13
N LEU A 296 -1.52 14.41 -6.37
CA LEU A 296 -1.00 15.19 -7.50
C LEU A 296 -1.80 16.48 -7.69
N ASN A 297 -1.11 17.57 -7.99
CA ASN A 297 -1.73 18.86 -8.35
C ASN A 297 -0.88 19.56 -9.40
N HIS A 298 -1.52 20.07 -10.46
CA HIS A 298 -0.84 20.82 -11.54
C HIS A 298 -0.15 22.10 -11.07
N ASN A 299 -0.53 22.62 -9.90
CA ASN A 299 0.06 23.83 -9.31
C ASN A 299 1.25 23.54 -8.39
N PHE A 300 1.64 22.27 -8.19
CA PHE A 300 2.90 21.96 -7.52
C PHE A 300 4.10 22.48 -8.33
N PRO A 301 5.23 22.77 -7.67
CA PRO A 301 6.36 23.42 -8.32
C PRO A 301 6.92 22.61 -9.49
N THR A 302 7.40 23.32 -10.50
CA THR A 302 8.28 22.72 -11.52
C THR A 302 9.71 22.75 -10.99
N VAL A 303 10.36 21.59 -10.96
CA VAL A 303 11.75 21.44 -10.48
C VAL A 303 12.51 20.67 -11.55
N ASP A 304 13.69 21.17 -11.94
CA ASP A 304 14.57 20.55 -12.94
C ASP A 304 13.89 20.16 -14.27
N GLY A 305 12.89 20.95 -14.66
CA GLY A 305 12.11 20.73 -15.88
C GLY A 305 11.01 19.68 -15.78
N PHE A 306 10.79 19.10 -14.60
CA PHE A 306 9.65 18.24 -14.29
C PHE A 306 8.55 19.08 -13.62
N GLN A 307 7.37 19.11 -14.22
CA GLN A 307 6.21 19.82 -13.67
C GLN A 307 5.62 19.09 -12.47
N SER A 308 4.86 19.82 -11.64
CA SER A 308 3.98 19.25 -10.60
C SER A 308 4.66 18.35 -9.57
N GLN A 309 5.88 18.70 -9.16
CA GLN A 309 6.67 17.90 -8.24
C GLN A 309 6.14 18.03 -6.80
N ARG A 310 5.70 16.90 -6.25
CA ARG A 310 5.13 16.80 -4.89
C ARG A 310 6.14 17.20 -3.83
N THR A 311 5.68 17.94 -2.83
CA THR A 311 6.50 18.53 -1.77
C THR A 311 6.57 17.66 -0.50
N TRP A 312 5.69 16.66 -0.38
CA TRP A 312 5.66 15.68 0.72
C TRP A 312 5.52 16.25 2.14
N VAL A 313 4.84 17.40 2.25
CA VAL A 313 4.52 17.99 3.57
C VAL A 313 3.60 17.10 4.40
N ASP A 314 2.78 16.28 3.76
CA ASP A 314 1.92 15.30 4.39
C ASP A 314 2.69 14.12 5.01
N ALA A 315 3.78 13.67 4.40
CA ALA A 315 4.68 12.69 5.02
C ALA A 315 5.23 13.22 6.36
N ALA A 316 5.61 14.50 6.41
CA ALA A 316 6.11 15.13 7.64
C ALA A 316 5.03 15.24 8.73
N TRP A 317 3.78 15.54 8.36
CA TRP A 317 2.68 15.55 9.32
C TRP A 317 2.35 14.15 9.83
N LEU A 318 2.22 13.18 8.92
CA LEU A 318 1.86 11.79 9.23
C LEU A 318 2.85 11.14 10.21
N LEU A 319 4.14 11.47 10.09
CA LEU A 319 5.20 10.92 10.93
C LEU A 319 5.48 11.78 12.18
N SER A 320 4.72 12.85 12.41
CA SER A 320 4.85 13.69 13.60
C SER A 320 4.26 13.01 14.86
N PRO A 321 4.70 13.40 16.07
CA PRO A 321 4.13 12.88 17.32
C PRO A 321 2.60 13.03 17.41
N THR A 322 2.03 14.10 16.85
CA THR A 322 0.58 14.35 16.84
C THR A 322 -0.19 13.29 16.05
N PHE A 323 0.35 12.84 14.91
CA PHE A 323 -0.29 11.80 14.11
C PHE A 323 0.05 10.40 14.61
N ALA A 324 1.21 10.22 15.24
CA ALA A 324 1.67 8.97 15.85
C ALA A 324 0.73 8.38 16.93
N ASP A 325 -0.10 9.23 17.54
CA ASP A 325 -1.12 8.80 18.49
C ASP A 325 -2.27 8.04 17.84
N VAL A 326 -2.47 8.19 16.52
CA VAL A 326 -3.62 7.70 15.78
C VAL A 326 -3.21 6.78 14.62
N PHE A 327 -2.16 7.16 13.89
CA PHE A 327 -1.68 6.49 12.69
C PHE A 327 -0.30 5.87 12.93
N ALA A 328 -0.07 4.70 12.34
CA ALA A 328 1.19 3.96 12.39
C ALA A 328 2.09 4.23 11.17
N GLY A 329 2.01 5.45 10.61
CA GLY A 329 2.71 5.85 9.39
C GLY A 329 1.90 5.59 8.11
N GLY A 330 2.59 5.45 6.98
CA GLY A 330 1.96 5.23 5.69
C GLY A 330 2.91 4.99 4.53
N PHE A 331 2.33 4.75 3.35
CA PHE A 331 2.99 4.43 2.10
C PHE A 331 2.72 5.54 1.07
N ALA A 332 3.80 6.13 0.55
CA ALA A 332 3.70 7.07 -0.54
C ALA A 332 3.34 6.31 -1.83
N PHE A 333 2.43 6.85 -2.64
CA PHE A 333 2.07 6.26 -3.94
C PHE A 333 2.70 7.09 -5.07
N GLU A 334 3.63 6.60 -5.88
CA GLU A 334 4.25 5.28 -5.91
C GLU A 334 5.73 5.39 -6.33
N PHE A 335 6.49 4.28 -6.28
CA PHE A 335 7.91 4.28 -6.61
C PHE A 335 8.19 4.64 -8.08
N THR A 336 7.55 3.95 -9.03
CA THR A 336 7.79 4.07 -10.48
C THR A 336 6.57 4.60 -11.21
N THR A 337 6.74 5.60 -12.07
CA THR A 337 5.70 6.03 -13.01
C THR A 337 5.43 4.91 -14.01
N GLU A 338 4.23 4.33 -13.97
CA GLU A 338 3.80 3.34 -14.95
C GLU A 338 3.49 3.99 -16.30
N LYS A 339 4.35 3.76 -17.31
CA LYS A 339 4.15 4.29 -18.68
C LYS A 339 2.76 3.99 -19.24
N ALA A 340 2.25 2.79 -18.99
CA ALA A 340 0.93 2.34 -19.44
C ALA A 340 -0.23 3.25 -18.96
N ASN A 341 -0.07 3.89 -17.80
CA ASN A 341 -1.09 4.74 -17.18
C ASN A 341 -0.84 6.23 -17.46
N SER A 342 0.42 6.64 -17.54
CA SER A 342 0.79 8.08 -17.55
C SER A 342 1.04 8.65 -18.95
N GLU A 343 1.47 7.86 -19.93
CA GLU A 343 1.99 8.35 -21.22
C GLU A 343 1.00 9.21 -22.01
N LYS A 344 -0.31 8.94 -21.86
CA LYS A 344 -1.37 9.67 -22.56
C LYS A 344 -1.38 11.17 -22.22
N ASP A 345 -1.18 11.51 -20.96
CA ASP A 345 -1.29 12.88 -20.44
C ASP A 345 0.08 13.48 -20.10
N SER A 346 1.07 12.63 -19.81
CA SER A 346 2.46 13.00 -19.61
C SER A 346 3.35 12.10 -20.46
N PRO A 347 3.75 12.54 -21.67
CA PRO A 347 4.59 11.73 -22.54
C PRO A 347 5.95 11.42 -21.91
N TYR A 348 6.52 10.25 -22.22
CA TYR A 348 7.89 9.90 -21.82
C TYR A 348 8.87 11.03 -22.18
N PRO A 349 9.79 11.47 -21.27
CA PRO A 349 10.13 10.91 -19.96
C PRO A 349 9.37 11.58 -18.79
N PHE A 350 8.07 11.82 -18.96
CA PHE A 350 7.13 12.25 -17.92
C PHE A 350 7.42 13.62 -17.30
N LYS A 351 7.95 14.55 -18.10
CA LYS A 351 8.32 15.91 -17.65
C LYS A 351 7.13 16.86 -17.48
N THR A 352 5.99 16.56 -18.08
CA THR A 352 4.77 17.38 -17.98
C THR A 352 3.80 16.84 -16.94
N PHE A 353 2.88 17.68 -16.48
CA PHE A 353 1.80 17.20 -15.61
C PHE A 353 0.94 16.17 -16.33
N GLY A 354 0.67 15.06 -15.65
CA GLY A 354 -0.39 14.11 -16.00
C GLY A 354 -1.07 13.64 -14.71
N PRO A 355 -2.40 13.44 -14.71
CA PRO A 355 -3.14 13.03 -13.52
C PRO A 355 -2.78 11.63 -13.02
N GLN A 356 -2.00 10.87 -13.80
CA GLN A 356 -1.51 9.52 -13.47
C GLN A 356 0.02 9.47 -13.33
N ASN A 357 0.73 10.61 -13.31
CA ASN A 357 2.18 10.64 -13.16
C ASN A 357 2.59 10.65 -11.67
N TYR A 358 2.29 9.55 -10.96
CA TYR A 358 2.51 9.42 -9.51
C TYR A 358 3.90 8.92 -9.12
N GLY A 359 4.78 8.56 -10.05
CA GLY A 359 6.09 8.00 -9.69
C GLY A 359 6.97 8.97 -8.91
N LEU A 360 7.92 8.42 -8.16
CA LEU A 360 9.12 9.11 -7.71
C LEU A 360 10.21 9.14 -8.79
N GLY A 361 10.02 8.36 -9.84
CA GLY A 361 10.92 8.22 -10.97
C GLY A 361 10.26 7.42 -12.08
N TYR A 362 10.99 7.13 -13.14
CA TYR A 362 10.51 6.36 -14.29
C TYR A 362 11.58 5.36 -14.76
N LEU A 363 11.18 4.40 -15.58
CA LEU A 363 12.11 3.39 -16.11
C LEU A 363 12.64 3.81 -17.49
N GLU A 364 13.94 3.68 -17.70
CA GLU A 364 14.66 3.94 -18.96
C GLU A 364 15.32 2.65 -19.49
N PRO A 365 15.40 2.42 -20.82
CA PRO A 365 14.81 3.22 -21.90
C PRO A 365 13.29 3.13 -21.97
N GLU A 366 12.69 4.03 -22.76
CA GLU A 366 11.25 4.05 -23.06
C GLU A 366 10.73 2.69 -23.54
N THR A 367 11.59 1.88 -24.15
CA THR A 367 11.28 0.56 -24.71
C THR A 367 11.90 -0.59 -23.90
N CYS A 368 12.21 -0.38 -22.62
CA CYS A 368 12.75 -1.45 -21.79
C CYS A 368 11.69 -2.56 -21.60
N ASP A 369 12.12 -3.82 -21.63
CA ASP A 369 11.27 -5.00 -21.48
C ASP A 369 11.70 -5.89 -20.29
N ALA A 370 12.67 -5.42 -19.50
CA ALA A 370 13.36 -6.13 -18.41
C ALA A 370 14.16 -7.37 -18.83
N ASP A 371 13.64 -8.18 -19.76
CA ASP A 371 14.23 -9.45 -20.19
C ASP A 371 15.46 -9.27 -21.09
N LYS A 372 15.34 -8.47 -22.14
CA LYS A 372 16.41 -8.24 -23.14
C LYS A 372 17.03 -6.86 -22.98
N THR A 373 16.20 -5.89 -22.65
CA THR A 373 16.55 -4.50 -22.45
C THR A 373 16.26 -4.14 -20.99
N PRO A 374 17.30 -4.04 -20.14
CA PRO A 374 17.12 -3.71 -18.74
C PRO A 374 16.34 -2.41 -18.54
N CYS A 375 15.42 -2.41 -17.57
CA CYS A 375 14.74 -1.21 -17.12
C CYS A 375 15.53 -0.57 -15.98
N VAL A 376 16.04 0.64 -16.20
CA VAL A 376 16.85 1.39 -15.22
C VAL A 376 16.01 2.51 -14.63
N PHE A 377 15.89 2.55 -13.30
CA PHE A 377 15.15 3.59 -12.60
C PHE A 377 15.88 4.94 -12.69
N GLN A 378 15.14 5.98 -13.08
CA GLN A 378 15.58 7.37 -13.13
C GLN A 378 14.75 8.21 -12.16
N ARG A 379 15.40 8.86 -11.19
CA ARG A 379 14.75 9.71 -10.19
C ARG A 379 14.10 10.94 -10.84
N MET A 380 12.94 11.33 -10.34
CA MET A 380 12.37 12.66 -10.50
C MET A 380 12.61 13.49 -9.21
N PRO A 381 12.56 14.84 -9.26
CA PRO A 381 12.86 15.69 -8.11
C PRO A 381 12.00 15.44 -6.85
N ASN A 382 10.78 14.93 -7.01
CA ASN A 382 9.93 14.56 -5.88
C ASN A 382 10.48 13.37 -5.07
N PHE A 383 11.41 12.56 -5.60
CA PHE A 383 12.15 11.53 -4.87
C PHE A 383 12.95 12.13 -3.71
N ASP A 384 13.81 13.11 -4.02
CA ASP A 384 14.68 13.74 -3.02
C ASP A 384 13.87 14.53 -1.99
N SER A 385 12.72 15.06 -2.41
CA SER A 385 11.77 15.74 -1.53
C SER A 385 11.15 14.77 -0.50
N LEU A 386 10.77 13.56 -0.93
CA LEU A 386 10.27 12.52 -0.01
C LEU A 386 11.39 12.00 0.90
N ALA A 387 12.58 11.74 0.33
CA ALA A 387 13.75 11.29 1.10
C ALA A 387 14.08 12.29 2.22
N ALA A 388 13.98 13.59 1.94
CA ALA A 388 14.15 14.63 2.94
C ALA A 388 13.08 14.57 4.04
N ALA A 389 11.80 14.38 3.68
CA ALA A 389 10.73 14.24 4.66
C ALA A 389 10.91 13.00 5.56
N TYR A 390 11.34 11.87 5.00
CA TYR A 390 11.58 10.62 5.74
C TYR A 390 12.84 10.66 6.61
N ARG A 391 13.89 11.36 6.19
CA ARG A 391 15.09 11.57 7.02
C ARG A 391 14.80 12.44 8.24
N ASP A 392 13.94 13.44 8.09
CA ASP A 392 13.60 14.36 9.16
C ASP A 392 12.58 13.76 10.16
N ALA A 393 11.95 12.64 9.79
CA ALA A 393 11.05 11.92 10.68
C ALA A 393 11.83 11.20 11.79
N SER A 394 11.26 11.21 13.00
CA SER A 394 11.87 10.55 14.15
C SER A 394 10.80 9.95 15.05
N THR A 395 11.03 8.72 15.49
CA THR A 395 10.26 8.10 16.56
C THR A 395 10.84 8.41 17.94
N ALA A 396 11.92 9.21 18.01
CA ALA A 396 12.51 9.65 19.27
C ALA A 396 11.50 10.47 20.09
N GLY A 397 11.20 10.00 21.30
CA GLY A 397 10.21 10.61 22.19
C GLY A 397 8.85 9.91 22.18
N LEU A 398 8.60 8.98 21.27
CA LEU A 398 7.45 8.07 21.39
C LEU A 398 7.73 7.04 22.49
N PRO A 399 6.72 6.66 23.30
CA PRO A 399 6.88 5.64 24.32
C PRO A 399 7.29 4.31 23.71
N GLU A 400 8.27 3.65 24.34
CA GLU A 400 8.55 2.24 24.09
C GLU A 400 7.35 1.37 24.48
N ARG A 401 7.27 0.16 23.91
CA ARG A 401 6.17 -0.79 24.13
C ARG A 401 5.87 -1.06 25.61
N SER A 402 6.91 -1.09 26.45
CA SER A 402 6.82 -1.35 27.89
C SER A 402 6.13 -0.21 28.66
N SER A 403 6.31 1.03 28.20
CA SER A 403 5.73 2.24 28.80
C SER A 403 4.44 2.70 28.11
N TYR A 404 4.18 2.22 26.90
CA TYR A 404 2.96 2.54 26.16
C TYR A 404 1.73 1.82 26.73
N SER A 405 0.67 2.58 26.99
CA SER A 405 -0.66 2.07 27.38
C SER A 405 -1.68 2.51 26.33
N PRO A 406 -2.39 1.58 25.66
CA PRO A 406 -3.44 1.93 24.72
C PRO A 406 -4.55 2.74 25.36
N SER A 407 -4.94 3.85 24.73
CA SER A 407 -6.10 4.66 25.16
C SER A 407 -7.43 3.98 24.85
N HIS A 408 -7.46 3.15 23.81
CA HIS A 408 -8.65 2.43 23.37
C HIS A 408 -8.36 0.92 23.31
N THR A 409 -9.17 0.15 24.03
CA THR A 409 -9.02 -1.31 24.14
C THR A 409 -10.30 -2.07 23.83
N THR A 410 -11.42 -1.36 23.64
CA THR A 410 -12.72 -1.93 23.36
C THR A 410 -13.07 -1.71 21.89
N PRO A 411 -13.52 -2.74 21.15
CA PRO A 411 -14.05 -2.55 19.82
C PRO A 411 -15.20 -1.53 19.77
N PRO A 412 -15.28 -0.66 18.74
CA PRO A 412 -16.39 0.26 18.57
C PRO A 412 -17.70 -0.49 18.26
N GLN A 413 -18.82 0.20 18.40
CA GLN A 413 -20.11 -0.32 17.96
C GLN A 413 -20.17 -0.39 16.42
N CYS A 414 -20.81 -1.45 15.90
CA CYS A 414 -21.04 -1.54 14.46
C CYS A 414 -22.00 -0.47 13.97
N PRO A 415 -21.81 0.06 12.74
CA PRO A 415 -22.80 0.92 12.10
C PRO A 415 -24.18 0.24 12.03
N ALA A 416 -25.25 1.04 12.17
CA ALA A 416 -26.60 0.51 12.13
C ALA A 416 -26.92 -0.16 10.77
N GLY A 417 -27.67 -1.26 10.81
CA GLY A 417 -28.17 -1.94 9.60
C GLY A 417 -27.23 -2.99 9.00
N VAL A 418 -26.02 -3.16 9.52
CA VAL A 418 -25.13 -4.26 9.12
C VAL A 418 -25.59 -5.57 9.77
N ARG A 419 -25.65 -6.64 8.98
CA ARG A 419 -26.03 -7.97 9.48
C ARG A 419 -24.83 -8.73 10.04
N PRO A 420 -25.04 -9.64 11.01
CA PRO A 420 -24.00 -10.55 11.42
C PRO A 420 -23.53 -11.46 10.29
N ILE A 421 -22.22 -11.49 10.04
CA ILE A 421 -21.65 -12.34 8.98
C ILE A 421 -21.73 -13.84 9.30
N GLY A 422 -21.90 -14.20 10.58
CA GLY A 422 -22.08 -15.58 11.05
C GLY A 422 -23.44 -16.20 10.72
N GLU A 423 -24.44 -15.38 10.37
CA GLU A 423 -25.78 -15.85 9.98
C GLU A 423 -25.89 -16.14 8.47
N VAL A 424 -24.82 -15.90 7.72
CA VAL A 424 -24.78 -16.00 6.26
C VAL A 424 -24.13 -17.33 5.85
N LEU A 425 -24.70 -17.98 4.83
CA LEU A 425 -24.09 -19.15 4.21
C LEU A 425 -23.09 -18.69 3.14
N TRP A 426 -21.81 -19.01 3.32
CA TRP A 426 -20.75 -18.61 2.41
C TRP A 426 -20.30 -19.78 1.54
N SER A 427 -20.13 -19.54 0.23
CA SER A 427 -19.56 -20.53 -0.70
C SER A 427 -18.16 -20.98 -0.25
N ALA A 428 -17.35 -20.05 0.24
CA ALA A 428 -16.01 -20.29 0.78
C ALA A 428 -15.96 -21.24 1.98
N ASP A 429 -17.07 -21.46 2.70
CA ASP A 429 -17.11 -22.41 3.82
C ASP A 429 -17.03 -23.88 3.33
N SER A 430 -17.28 -24.13 2.04
CA SER A 430 -17.12 -25.45 1.42
C SER A 430 -15.68 -25.76 0.99
N GLU A 431 -14.81 -24.75 0.93
CA GLU A 431 -13.40 -24.91 0.57
C GLU A 431 -12.61 -25.47 1.74
N THR A 432 -11.80 -26.48 1.47
CA THR A 432 -10.90 -27.06 2.46
C THR A 432 -9.74 -26.12 2.72
N ASP A 433 -9.40 -25.92 4.00
CA ASP A 433 -8.25 -25.11 4.35
C ASP A 433 -6.95 -25.73 3.80
N VAL A 434 -6.05 -24.87 3.33
CA VAL A 434 -4.69 -25.23 2.93
C VAL A 434 -3.98 -25.85 4.13
N GLN A 435 -3.04 -26.77 3.88
CA GLN A 435 -2.23 -27.34 4.95
C GLN A 435 -1.31 -26.27 5.56
N CYS A 436 -1.25 -26.22 6.90
CA CYS A 436 -0.33 -25.34 7.60
C CYS A 436 1.12 -25.53 7.11
N PRO A 437 1.87 -24.45 6.88
CA PRO A 437 3.25 -24.55 6.44
C PRO A 437 4.11 -25.21 7.53
N ASP A 438 5.09 -26.00 7.09
CA ASP A 438 6.13 -26.53 7.96
C ASP A 438 7.33 -25.58 7.95
N LEU A 439 7.34 -24.62 8.89
CA LEU A 439 8.42 -23.65 9.02
C LEU A 439 9.60 -24.18 9.88
N THR A 440 9.69 -25.49 10.12
CA THR A 440 10.75 -26.08 10.97
C THR A 440 12.12 -26.20 10.28
N GLN A 441 12.30 -25.63 9.08
CA GLN A 441 13.52 -25.77 8.29
C GLN A 441 14.24 -24.44 8.02
N THR A 442 15.58 -24.56 7.95
CA THR A 442 16.70 -23.65 7.66
C THR A 442 16.47 -22.12 7.71
N PRO A 443 17.35 -21.34 8.35
CA PRO A 443 17.34 -19.87 8.25
C PRO A 443 17.23 -19.41 6.80
N LEU A 444 16.25 -18.55 6.52
CA LEU A 444 15.91 -18.11 5.16
C LEU A 444 16.84 -16.99 4.70
N CYS A 445 16.97 -15.95 5.51
CA CYS A 445 17.88 -14.84 5.25
C CYS A 445 19.13 -14.93 6.14
N PRO A 446 20.26 -14.35 5.71
CA PRO A 446 21.44 -14.25 6.56
C PRO A 446 21.11 -13.63 7.91
N GLY A 447 21.46 -14.33 9.00
CA GLY A 447 21.22 -13.86 10.37
C GLY A 447 19.85 -14.22 10.94
N ASP A 448 18.87 -14.64 10.12
CA ASP A 448 17.50 -14.88 10.57
C ASP A 448 17.38 -15.95 11.66
N ILE A 449 16.55 -15.63 12.64
CA ILE A 449 16.04 -16.59 13.62
C ILE A 449 14.64 -16.99 13.15
N ILE A 450 14.41 -18.30 13.05
CA ILE A 450 13.10 -18.84 12.69
C ILE A 450 12.10 -18.52 13.80
N ASN A 451 11.13 -17.65 13.49
CA ASN A 451 10.06 -17.28 14.39
C ASN A 451 8.83 -18.18 14.16
N THR A 452 8.85 -19.41 14.67
CA THR A 452 7.69 -20.32 14.62
C THR A 452 6.82 -20.20 15.86
N GLY A 453 5.56 -19.80 15.69
CA GLY A 453 4.48 -20.08 16.64
C GLY A 453 4.76 -19.79 18.13
N LYS A 454 4.16 -20.61 19.01
CA LYS A 454 4.00 -20.39 20.47
C LYS A 454 5.28 -20.27 21.31
N ALA A 455 6.46 -20.56 20.79
CA ALA A 455 7.69 -20.32 21.52
C ALA A 455 7.99 -18.82 21.41
N SER A 456 8.22 -18.12 22.53
CA SER A 456 8.87 -16.80 22.43
C SER A 456 10.17 -17.02 21.67
N PRO A 457 10.34 -16.50 20.45
CA PRO A 457 11.61 -16.59 19.81
C PRO A 457 12.65 -15.95 20.73
N PRO A 458 13.88 -16.48 20.78
CA PRO A 458 14.92 -15.86 21.58
C PRO A 458 14.98 -14.38 21.18
N LYS A 459 14.91 -13.50 22.19
CA LYS A 459 15.00 -12.05 21.99
C LYS A 459 16.17 -11.79 21.02
N PRO A 460 15.93 -11.19 19.85
CA PRO A 460 17.01 -10.85 18.94
C PRO A 460 18.08 -10.11 19.74
N SER A 461 19.34 -10.50 19.59
CA SER A 461 20.41 -9.95 20.44
C SER A 461 20.69 -8.48 20.13
N VAL A 462 20.15 -7.93 19.04
CA VAL A 462 20.53 -6.61 18.53
C VAL A 462 19.35 -5.88 17.88
N THR A 463 19.55 -4.57 17.81
CA THR A 463 18.71 -3.51 17.26
C THR A 463 18.62 -3.63 15.74
N THR A 464 17.42 -3.57 15.16
CA THR A 464 17.26 -3.16 13.75
C THR A 464 17.91 -1.79 13.61
N GLU A 465 19.06 -1.74 12.93
CA GLU A 465 19.65 -0.45 12.59
C GLU A 465 18.71 0.25 11.61
N ASP A 466 18.60 1.57 11.73
CA ASP A 466 17.93 2.38 10.71
C ASP A 466 18.53 2.03 9.34
N PRO A 467 17.74 2.04 8.24
CA PRO A 467 18.27 1.87 6.89
C PRO A 467 19.55 2.68 6.72
N VAL A 468 20.61 2.03 6.21
CA VAL A 468 22.00 2.54 6.22
C VAL A 468 22.02 4.02 5.82
N LYS A 469 22.25 4.89 6.80
CA LYS A 469 22.50 6.31 6.56
C LYS A 469 23.90 6.40 5.97
N ASP A 470 24.02 7.10 4.84
CA ASP A 470 25.27 7.43 4.15
C ASP A 470 25.85 6.36 3.18
N VAL A 471 25.03 5.88 2.23
CA VAL A 471 25.59 5.44 0.94
C VAL A 471 25.90 6.69 0.11
N PRO A 472 27.15 6.88 -0.40
CA PRO A 472 27.48 8.01 -1.25
C PRO A 472 26.60 8.03 -2.49
N THR A 473 25.87 9.13 -2.68
CA THR A 473 25.14 9.45 -3.92
C THR A 473 26.14 9.72 -5.03
N GLU A 474 26.63 8.69 -5.71
CA GLU A 474 27.22 8.89 -7.03
C GLU A 474 26.08 8.95 -8.06
N THR A 475 25.70 10.16 -8.46
CA THR A 475 24.99 10.37 -9.71
C THR A 475 25.82 9.75 -10.83
N PRO A 476 25.26 8.89 -11.70
CA PRO A 476 26.01 8.39 -12.85
C PRO A 476 26.46 9.58 -13.69
N THR A 477 27.77 9.84 -13.64
CA THR A 477 28.39 10.89 -14.46
C THR A 477 28.28 10.42 -15.90
N SER A 478 27.55 11.18 -16.72
CA SER A 478 27.49 10.97 -18.15
C SER A 478 28.92 10.98 -18.70
N THR A 479 29.38 9.82 -19.16
CA THR A 479 30.66 9.73 -19.86
C THR A 479 30.48 10.47 -21.20
N PRO A 480 31.26 11.52 -21.51
CA PRO A 480 31.15 12.18 -22.79
C PRO A 480 31.64 11.23 -23.89
N LEU A 481 30.84 11.08 -24.94
CA LEU A 481 31.20 10.37 -26.17
C LEU A 481 32.47 11.01 -26.79
N PRO A 482 33.40 10.25 -27.40
CA PRO A 482 34.65 10.80 -27.90
C PRO A 482 34.44 11.86 -28.99
N THR A 483 35.03 13.03 -28.77
CA THR A 483 35.03 14.19 -29.67
C THR A 483 35.82 13.89 -30.94
N THR A 484 35.15 13.87 -32.10
CA THR A 484 35.82 13.95 -33.41
C THR A 484 36.16 15.41 -33.72
N THR A 485 37.44 15.66 -33.99
CA THR A 485 38.04 16.96 -34.33
C THR A 485 37.55 17.49 -35.69
N PRO A 486 37.21 18.79 -35.84
CA PRO A 486 36.95 19.39 -37.14
C PRO A 486 38.18 20.12 -37.70
N SER A 487 38.46 19.89 -38.98
CA SER A 487 39.45 20.61 -39.79
C SER A 487 38.84 21.84 -40.48
N THR A 488 39.29 23.03 -40.05
CA THR A 488 39.70 24.27 -40.78
C THR A 488 38.92 24.83 -42.01
N PRO A 489 38.99 26.17 -42.28
CA PRO A 489 37.80 27.02 -42.48
C PRO A 489 37.77 27.91 -43.77
N PHE A 490 36.68 28.70 -43.87
CA PHE A 490 36.44 29.99 -44.59
C PHE A 490 35.57 29.97 -45.87
N PRO A 491 34.86 31.08 -46.24
CA PRO A 491 34.71 32.38 -45.55
C PRO A 491 33.27 32.93 -45.37
N THR A 492 33.27 33.95 -44.51
CA THR A 492 32.30 34.97 -44.08
C THR A 492 31.45 35.66 -45.16
N THR A 493 30.18 35.91 -44.84
CA THR A 493 29.46 37.15 -45.21
C THR A 493 28.53 37.59 -44.07
N THR A 494 28.62 38.86 -43.69
CA THR A 494 27.90 39.55 -42.61
C THR A 494 26.88 40.57 -43.21
N PRO A 495 26.10 41.33 -42.43
CA PRO A 495 24.66 41.14 -42.23
C PRO A 495 23.78 42.25 -42.86
N SER A 496 22.46 42.04 -42.87
CA SER A 496 21.47 43.09 -43.11
C SER A 496 20.38 43.08 -42.04
N THR A 497 20.17 44.27 -41.47
CA THR A 497 19.29 44.67 -40.35
C THR A 497 17.83 44.98 -40.81
N PRO A 498 16.85 45.40 -39.95
CA PRO A 498 15.62 44.63 -39.69
C PRO A 498 14.26 45.38 -39.95
N LEU A 499 13.16 44.73 -39.48
CA LEU A 499 11.77 45.18 -39.19
C LEU A 499 10.68 44.96 -40.28
N PRO A 500 9.37 44.82 -39.93
CA PRO A 500 8.73 44.77 -38.60
C PRO A 500 7.71 43.64 -38.33
N SER A 501 7.32 43.62 -37.05
CA SER A 501 6.35 42.78 -36.33
C SER A 501 4.94 42.65 -36.93
N THR A 502 4.33 41.47 -36.74
CA THR A 502 2.89 41.30 -36.57
C THR A 502 2.57 40.21 -35.54
N THR A 503 1.85 40.60 -34.49
CA THR A 503 1.29 39.76 -33.42
C THR A 503 -0.12 39.33 -33.80
N PRO A 504 -0.57 38.10 -33.49
CA PRO A 504 -1.99 37.80 -33.38
C PRO A 504 -2.43 37.70 -31.92
N THR A 505 -3.49 38.44 -31.63
CA THR A 505 -4.14 38.71 -30.36
C THR A 505 -4.96 37.51 -29.85
N GLU A 506 -4.84 37.21 -28.56
CA GLU A 506 -5.71 36.31 -27.79
C GLU A 506 -6.90 37.10 -27.20
N PRO A 507 -8.13 36.57 -27.18
CA PRO A 507 -9.27 37.26 -26.56
C PRO A 507 -9.39 36.98 -25.05
N SER A 508 -9.42 38.04 -24.25
CA SER A 508 -9.75 38.03 -22.81
C SER A 508 -11.24 37.71 -22.52
N PRO A 509 -11.55 37.14 -21.34
CA PRO A 509 -12.92 36.92 -20.88
C PRO A 509 -13.55 38.19 -20.27
N PRO A 510 -14.89 38.35 -20.27
CA PRO A 510 -15.56 39.50 -19.67
C PRO A 510 -15.78 39.37 -18.16
N SER A 511 -15.60 40.51 -17.46
CA SER A 511 -15.82 40.70 -16.03
C SER A 511 -17.23 41.19 -15.70
N ASN A 512 -17.78 40.65 -14.60
CA ASN A 512 -18.74 41.18 -13.62
C ASN A 512 -19.88 42.14 -14.02
N VAL A 513 -21.11 41.71 -13.67
CA VAL A 513 -22.17 42.59 -13.16
C VAL A 513 -22.61 42.10 -11.79
N THR A 514 -22.54 43.01 -10.83
CA THR A 514 -23.09 43.01 -9.47
C THR A 514 -24.59 42.74 -9.42
N ASP A 515 -25.05 41.98 -8.43
CA ASP A 515 -26.19 42.45 -7.62
C ASP A 515 -26.21 41.85 -6.21
N THR A 516 -26.53 42.74 -5.28
CA THR A 516 -26.55 42.59 -3.82
C THR A 516 -27.99 42.31 -3.41
N VAL A 517 -28.28 41.37 -2.50
CA VAL A 517 -29.34 41.49 -1.46
C VAL A 517 -29.11 40.44 -0.36
N THR A 518 -29.11 40.90 0.90
CA THR A 518 -29.02 40.15 2.17
C THR A 518 -30.44 39.88 2.78
N PRO A 519 -30.59 39.21 3.96
CA PRO A 519 -31.45 38.03 4.13
C PRO A 519 -32.79 38.31 4.83
N SER A 520 -33.68 37.31 4.91
CA SER A 520 -34.69 37.29 5.97
C SER A 520 -35.18 35.89 6.36
N THR A 521 -35.39 35.77 7.66
CA THR A 521 -35.86 34.68 8.53
C THR A 521 -37.35 34.34 8.37
N ALA A 522 -37.73 33.07 8.57
CA ALA A 522 -38.89 32.66 9.40
C ALA A 522 -39.08 31.12 9.44
N SER A 523 -39.32 30.59 10.65
CA SER A 523 -39.98 29.29 10.95
C SER A 523 -41.41 29.59 11.47
N PRO A 524 -42.23 28.61 11.95
CA PRO A 524 -42.74 27.34 11.42
C PRO A 524 -44.31 27.36 11.38
N PRO A 525 -45.07 26.23 11.32
CA PRO A 525 -45.45 25.51 12.56
C PRO A 525 -45.70 23.98 12.44
N SER A 526 -46.09 23.40 13.58
CA SER A 526 -46.15 22.02 14.06
C SER A 526 -47.47 21.23 13.91
N ASN A 527 -47.40 19.93 14.29
CA ASN A 527 -48.44 18.95 14.70
C ASN A 527 -49.11 18.12 13.57
N GLY A 528 -49.31 16.80 13.68
CA GLY A 528 -49.21 15.90 14.84
C GLY A 528 -49.43 14.41 14.50
N THR A 529 -49.52 13.64 15.59
CA THR A 529 -49.56 12.19 15.85
C THR A 529 -50.53 11.30 15.07
N GLY A 530 -50.15 10.02 14.87
CA GLY A 530 -51.07 8.90 14.59
C GLY A 530 -50.40 7.52 14.46
N THR A 531 -50.53 6.67 15.48
CA THR A 531 -50.25 5.22 15.54
C THR A 531 -51.17 4.37 14.65
N VAL A 532 -50.71 3.20 14.15
CA VAL A 532 -51.37 1.86 14.13
C VAL A 532 -50.56 0.84 13.28
N THR A 533 -50.37 -0.37 13.82
CA THR A 533 -50.01 -1.66 13.16
C THR A 533 -51.12 -2.69 13.49
N PRO A 534 -51.17 -3.95 12.97
CA PRO A 534 -50.59 -4.56 11.76
C PRO A 534 -51.61 -5.45 10.96
N SER A 535 -51.21 -6.07 9.85
CA SER A 535 -51.81 -7.35 9.43
C SER A 535 -50.95 -8.23 8.52
N THR A 536 -51.12 -9.52 8.75
CA THR A 536 -50.48 -10.76 8.31
C THR A 536 -50.87 -11.23 6.91
N ALA A 537 -49.98 -12.00 6.22
CA ALA A 537 -50.25 -13.38 5.76
C ALA A 537 -49.14 -13.91 4.80
N SER A 538 -48.68 -15.14 5.07
CA SER A 538 -47.96 -16.06 4.17
C SER A 538 -48.93 -17.21 3.76
N PRO A 539 -48.49 -18.30 3.08
CA PRO A 539 -48.13 -18.47 1.67
C PRO A 539 -49.04 -19.54 0.99
N PRO A 540 -48.71 -20.07 -0.20
CA PRO A 540 -48.32 -21.49 -0.23
C PRO A 540 -47.26 -21.91 -1.28
N SER A 541 -46.63 -23.05 -1.00
CA SER A 541 -45.83 -23.96 -1.86
C SER A 541 -46.69 -25.16 -2.30
N PRO A 542 -46.20 -26.27 -2.93
CA PRO A 542 -45.18 -26.48 -3.99
C PRO A 542 -45.63 -27.51 -5.08
N GLY A 543 -44.77 -27.84 -6.06
CA GLY A 543 -44.84 -29.06 -6.88
C GLY A 543 -43.82 -29.04 -8.04
N SER A 544 -42.70 -29.79 -7.98
CA SER A 544 -42.46 -31.12 -8.61
C SER A 544 -42.88 -31.17 -10.09
N THR A 545 -42.06 -31.44 -11.10
CA THR A 545 -41.31 -32.69 -11.42
C THR A 545 -40.35 -32.40 -12.59
N GLN A 546 -39.09 -32.88 -12.55
CA GLN A 546 -38.56 -34.05 -13.31
C GLN A 546 -38.68 -33.99 -14.86
N GLY A 547 -37.54 -34.06 -15.57
CA GLY A 547 -37.51 -34.46 -16.99
C GLY A 547 -36.37 -33.90 -17.86
N ASN A 548 -35.21 -34.57 -17.81
CA ASN A 548 -34.12 -34.55 -18.82
C ASN A 548 -34.62 -35.05 -20.22
N PRO A 549 -33.79 -35.13 -21.28
CA PRO A 549 -32.82 -34.19 -21.85
C PRO A 549 -32.98 -34.08 -23.41
N ALA A 550 -32.00 -33.45 -24.06
CA ALA A 550 -31.47 -33.78 -25.41
C ALA A 550 -31.78 -32.85 -26.60
N THR A 551 -30.66 -32.39 -27.17
CA THR A 551 -30.28 -32.38 -28.59
C THR A 551 -30.70 -31.23 -29.52
N VAL A 552 -29.65 -30.51 -29.94
CA VAL A 552 -29.24 -30.21 -31.34
C VAL A 552 -30.21 -29.42 -32.20
N ALA A 553 -29.83 -28.18 -32.52
CA ALA A 553 -29.48 -27.74 -33.88
C ALA A 553 -29.44 -26.21 -33.96
N SER A 554 -28.31 -25.66 -34.38
CA SER A 554 -28.30 -24.37 -35.10
C SER A 554 -28.94 -24.56 -36.48
N PRO A 555 -29.56 -23.52 -37.04
CA PRO A 555 -28.85 -22.79 -38.09
C PRO A 555 -28.98 -21.27 -37.94
N GLY A 556 -27.97 -20.57 -38.44
CA GLY A 556 -27.86 -19.12 -38.31
C GLY A 556 -28.80 -18.32 -39.20
N VAL A 557 -28.79 -17.01 -38.97
CA VAL A 557 -28.47 -15.94 -39.93
C VAL A 557 -28.98 -14.61 -39.35
N VAL A 558 -28.02 -13.71 -39.11
CA VAL A 558 -28.07 -12.23 -39.24
C VAL A 558 -29.09 -11.46 -38.40
N GLY A 559 -28.56 -10.67 -37.45
CA GLY A 559 -29.31 -9.58 -36.82
C GLY A 559 -28.44 -8.75 -35.86
N ALA A 560 -27.96 -7.61 -36.35
CA ALA A 560 -27.55 -6.42 -35.59
C ALA A 560 -26.67 -6.61 -34.33
N VAL A 561 -25.36 -6.49 -34.50
CA VAL A 561 -24.45 -6.14 -33.40
C VAL A 561 -24.74 -4.69 -33.00
N VAL A 562 -25.52 -4.51 -31.94
CA VAL A 562 -25.46 -3.29 -31.13
C VAL A 562 -24.19 -3.42 -30.30
N MET A 563 -23.14 -2.69 -30.70
CA MET A 563 -21.96 -2.51 -29.86
C MET A 563 -22.38 -1.71 -28.62
N ALA A 564 -22.70 -2.43 -27.55
CA ALA A 564 -22.66 -1.85 -26.21
C ALA A 564 -21.17 -1.69 -25.85
N THR A 565 -20.68 -0.45 -25.99
CA THR A 565 -19.44 0.00 -25.38
C THR A 565 -19.55 -0.16 -23.87
N VAL A 566 -19.02 -1.28 -23.36
CA VAL A 566 -18.68 -1.44 -21.94
C VAL A 566 -17.38 -0.68 -21.74
N ALA A 567 -17.49 0.51 -21.14
CA ALA A 567 -16.33 1.28 -20.70
C ALA A 567 -15.65 0.51 -19.56
N TRP A 568 -14.57 -0.20 -19.89
CA TRP A 568 -13.55 -0.61 -18.94
C TRP A 568 -12.85 0.65 -18.45
N LEU A 569 -13.24 1.16 -17.27
CA LEU A 569 -12.39 2.09 -16.55
C LEU A 569 -11.27 1.29 -15.90
N MET A 570 -10.06 1.77 -16.19
CA MET A 570 -8.77 1.17 -15.90
C MET A 570 -8.61 0.76 -14.44
N VAL A 571 -7.94 -0.37 -14.32
CA VAL A 571 -7.45 -1.01 -13.11
C VAL A 571 -6.69 0.01 -12.27
N TRP A 572 -7.09 0.17 -11.01
CA TRP A 572 -6.23 0.73 -9.99
C TRP A 572 -5.56 -0.44 -9.31
N VAL A 573 -4.27 -0.54 -9.61
CA VAL A 573 -3.30 -1.59 -9.27
C VAL A 573 -3.78 -3.00 -9.44
#